data_AF-A0A920NEZ5-F1
#
_entry.id   AF-A0A920NEZ5-F1
#
_cell.length_a   1.000
_cell.length_b   1.000
_cell.length_c   1.000
_cell.angle_alpha   90.00
_cell.angle_beta   90.00
_cell.angle_gamma   90.00
#
_symmetry.space_group_name_H-M   'P 1'
#
loop_
_entity.id
_entity.type
_entity.pdbx_description
1 polymer ?
#
loop_
_entity_poly.entity_id
_entity_poly.type
_entity_poly.pdbx_seq_one_letter_code
_entity_poly.pdbx_strand_id
1 'polypeptide(L)' 'MENHAKVVIIGGGVVGCSILYHLSKFGMKDCVLLERKS' A
#
# COMPACT_ATOMS: atom_id res chain seq x y z
N MET A 1 -12.46 -11.08 -6.81
CA MET A 1 -11.29 -10.25 -6.46
C MET A 1 -11.17 -9.22 -7.56
N GLU A 2 -11.14 -7.92 -7.23
CA GLU A 2 -10.86 -6.90 -8.24
C GLU A 2 -9.39 -7.04 -8.68
N ASN A 3 -9.14 -6.95 -9.99
CA ASN A 3 -7.79 -7.14 -10.56
C ASN A 3 -6.97 -5.85 -10.65
N HIS A 4 -7.55 -4.73 -10.21
CA HIS A 4 -6.93 -3.41 -10.22
C HIS A 4 -6.90 -2.86 -8.81
N ALA A 5 -5.82 -2.16 -8.48
CA ALA A 5 -5.72 -1.34 -7.30
C ALA A 5 -5.61 0.12 -7.72
N LYS A 6 -6.30 1.03 -7.03
CA LYS A 6 -6.17 2.48 -7.24
C LYS A 6 -4.78 3.00 -6.85
N VAL A 7 -4.18 2.42 -5.83
CA VAL A 7 -2.84 2.80 -5.36
C VAL A 7 -1.99 1.56 -5.10
N VAL A 8 -0.79 1.56 -5.68
CA VAL A 8 0.22 0.53 -5.43
C VAL A 8 1.46 1.20 -4.85
N ILE A 9 1.85 0.81 -3.63
CA ILE A 9 3.09 1.24 -2.98
C ILE A 9 4.15 0.15 -3.19
N ILE A 10 5.32 0.52 -3.72
CA ILE A 10 6.44 -0.39 -3.93
C ILE A 10 7.52 -0.12 -2.88
N GLY A 11 7.86 -1.16 -2.09
CA GLY A 11 8.80 -1.10 -0.97
C GLY A 11 8.11 -1.06 0.39
N GLY A 12 8.29 -2.09 1.20
CA GLY A 12 7.79 -2.33 2.55
C GLY A 12 8.67 -1.82 3.68
N GLY A 13 9.63 -0.94 3.39
CA GLY A 13 10.38 -0.22 4.42
C GLY A 13 9.51 0.77 5.21
N VAL A 14 10.11 1.45 6.19
CA VAL A 14 9.41 2.38 7.09
C VAL A 14 8.59 3.44 6.34
N VAL A 15 9.10 3.94 5.23
CA VAL A 15 8.42 4.96 4.41
C VAL A 15 7.18 4.38 3.73
N GLY A 16 7.29 3.21 3.08
CA GLY A 16 6.18 2.59 2.37
C GLY A 16 5.04 2.18 3.32
N CYS A 17 5.39 1.58 4.46
CA CYS A 17 4.41 1.25 5.50
C CYS A 17 3.74 2.51 6.09
N SER A 18 4.51 3.59 6.30
CA SER A 18 3.96 4.86 6.78
C SER A 18 2.97 5.47 5.78
N ILE A 19 3.27 5.41 4.48
CA ILE A 19 2.37 5.88 3.42
C ILE A 19 1.08 5.04 3.42
N LEU A 20 1.19 3.71 3.41
CA LEU A 20 0.02 2.82 3.44
C LEU A 20 -0.85 3.05 4.69
N TYR A 21 -0.24 3.23 5.86
CA TYR A 21 -0.95 3.53 7.10
C TYR A 21 -1.74 4.83 7.02
N HIS A 22 -1.13 5.92 6.56
CA HIS A 22 -1.83 7.20 6.48
C HIS A 22 -2.94 7.16 5.42
N LEU A 23 -2.69 6.56 4.25
CA LEU A 23 -3.72 6.39 3.22
C LEU A 23 -4.94 5.62 3.76
N SER A 24 -4.70 4.48 4.41
CA SER A 24 -5.78 3.69 5.01
C SER A 24 -6.50 4.43 6.14
N LYS A 25 -5.76 5.15 6.99
CA LYS A 25 -6.32 6.00 8.05
C LYS A 25 -7.21 7.13 7.52
N PHE A 26 -6.88 7.70 6.36
CA PHE A 26 -7.70 8.73 5.69
C PHE A 26 -8.82 8.14 4.81
N GLY A 27 -9.07 6.84 4.89
CA GLY A 27 -10.21 6.19 4.24
C GLY A 27 -9.93 5.61 2.86
N MET A 28 -8.68 5.59 2.38
CA MET A 28 -8.32 4.84 1.18
C MET A 28 -8.44 3.34 1.47
N LYS A 29 -9.42 2.68 0.85
CA LYS A 29 -9.66 1.24 1.03
C LYS A 29 -9.02 0.36 -0.04
N ASP A 30 -8.66 0.96 -1.16
CA ASP A 30 -8.11 0.27 -2.32
C ASP A 30 -6.66 0.69 -2.57
N CYS A 31 -5.81 0.26 -1.64
CA CYS A 31 -4.37 0.47 -1.69
C CYS A 31 -3.65 -0.80 -1.27
N VAL A 32 -2.59 -1.16 -2.01
CA VAL A 32 -1.78 -2.34 -1.76
C VAL A 32 -0.32 -1.96 -1.65
N LEU A 33 0.43 -2.68 -0.81
CA LEU A 33 1.88 -2.56 -0.70
C LEU A 33 2.53 -3.84 -1.19
N LEU A 34 3.55 -3.70 -2.03
CA LEU A 34 4.37 -4.79 -2.55
C LEU A 34 5.80 -4.63 -2.06
N GLU A 35 6.35 -5.67 -1.44
CA GLU A 35 7.77 -5.77 -1.09
C GLU A 35 8.33 -7.03 -1.72
N ARG A 36 9.60 -6.99 -2.13
CA ARG A 36 10.29 -8.15 -2.67
C ARG A 36 10.49 -9.16 -1.54
N LYS A 37 10.09 -10.41 -1.75
CA LYS A 37 10.52 -11.49 -0.86
C LYS A 37 12.04 -11.63 -0.94
N SER A 38 12.68 -11.65 0.23
CA SER A 38 14.05 -12.16 0.39
C SER A 38 14.09 -13.67 0.19
#